data_AF-A0A971KT34-F1
#
_entry.id   AF-A0A971KT34-F1
#
_cell.length_a   1.000
_cell.length_b   1.000
_cell.length_c   1.000
_cell.angle_alpha   90.00
_cell.angle_beta   90.00
_cell.angle_gamma   90.00
#
_symmetry.space_group_name_H-M   'P 1'
#
loop_
_entity.id
_entity.type
_entity.pdbx_description
1 polymer ?
#
loop_
_entity_poly.entity_id
_entity_poly.type
_entity_poly.pdbx_seq_one_letter_code
_entity_poly.pdbx_strand_id
1 'polypeptide(L)'
;MKLWPFGKNSKEPSLLINELQNPDVKIREDAFNSLITNELPKTDNIILGVLESFDELPDSILVPLIEVAVKRKILECLPIFKACLSNPSIDVRHTAFTALTSIQTQESLDAIISALGGNDIMLKQKIRTEIIEHFGREA
;
A
#
# COMPACT_ATOMS: atom_id res chain seq x y z
N MET A 1 -2.75 -25.21 37.08
CA MET A 1 -3.21 -24.18 36.14
C MET A 1 -2.11 -23.12 36.06
N LYS A 2 -1.30 -23.11 34.99
CA LYS A 2 -0.20 -22.14 34.81
C LYS A 2 -0.67 -21.07 33.83
N LEU A 3 -0.77 -19.83 34.30
CA LEU A 3 -1.07 -18.64 33.50
C LEU A 3 0.20 -18.26 32.72
N TRP A 4 0.12 -18.26 31.39
CA TRP A 4 1.15 -17.83 30.44
C TRP A 4 1.17 -16.29 30.33
N PRO A 5 2.34 -15.59 30.30
CA PRO A 5 2.37 -14.12 30.21
C PRO A 5 2.78 -13.55 28.84
N PHE A 6 2.85 -14.34 27.76
CA PHE A 6 3.16 -13.80 26.43
C PHE A 6 1.89 -13.49 25.63
N GLY A 7 1.28 -12.33 25.90
CA GLY A 7 0.74 -11.57 24.77
C GLY A 7 1.96 -11.13 23.96
N LYS A 8 1.98 -11.33 22.64
CA LYS A 8 3.00 -10.68 21.80
C LYS A 8 2.93 -9.18 22.12
N ASN A 9 3.98 -8.60 22.70
CA ASN A 9 4.09 -7.15 22.86
C ASN A 9 4.27 -6.54 21.48
N SER A 10 3.17 -6.36 20.75
CA SER A 10 3.17 -5.69 19.46
C SER A 10 3.70 -4.28 19.64
N LYS A 11 4.77 -3.93 18.92
CA LYS A 11 5.29 -2.56 18.89
C LYS A 11 4.17 -1.60 18.47
N GLU A 12 4.21 -0.39 19.02
CA GLU A 12 3.29 0.69 18.65
C GLU A 12 3.36 0.99 17.15
N PRO A 13 2.24 1.06 16.41
CA PRO A 13 2.25 1.22 14.96
C PRO A 13 2.97 2.50 14.50
N SER A 14 2.82 3.61 15.22
CA SER A 14 3.52 4.87 14.90
C SER A 14 5.04 4.74 14.97
N LEU A 15 5.57 3.93 15.89
CA LEU A 15 7.01 3.65 15.97
C LEU A 15 7.45 2.84 14.76
N LEU A 16 6.70 1.79 14.41
CA LEU A 16 7.00 0.95 13.25
C LEU A 16 6.96 1.75 11.94
N ILE A 17 5.98 2.65 11.78
CA ILE A 17 5.90 3.55 10.62
C ILE A 17 7.15 4.43 10.53
N ASN A 18 7.62 4.97 11.65
CA ASN A 18 8.85 5.74 11.68
C ASN A 18 10.09 4.86 11.38
N GLU A 19 10.10 3.58 11.75
CA GLU A 19 11.19 2.65 11.44
C GLU A 19 11.27 2.30 9.94
N LEU A 20 10.20 2.52 9.14
CA LEU A 20 10.23 2.31 7.68
C LEU A 20 11.24 3.21 6.95
N GLN A 21 11.62 4.34 7.51
CA GLN A 21 12.63 5.23 6.90
C GLN A 21 14.04 5.02 7.48
N ASN A 22 14.24 4.02 8.34
CA ASN A 22 15.52 3.77 8.98
C ASN A 22 16.62 3.48 7.93
N PRO A 23 17.85 4.00 8.07
CA PRO A 23 18.93 3.71 7.13
C PRO A 23 19.29 2.21 7.05
N ASP A 24 19.11 1.46 8.13
CA ASP A 24 19.33 0.02 8.18
C ASP A 24 18.17 -0.73 7.49
N VAL A 25 18.50 -1.45 6.41
CA VAL A 25 17.56 -2.29 5.65
C VAL A 25 16.84 -3.27 6.57
N LYS A 26 17.55 -3.87 7.53
CA LYS A 26 16.97 -4.88 8.41
C LYS A 26 15.89 -4.29 9.31
N ILE A 27 16.10 -3.06 9.80
CA ILE A 27 15.11 -2.36 10.61
C ILE A 27 13.87 -2.03 9.78
N ARG A 28 14.04 -1.59 8.53
CA ARG A 28 12.90 -1.32 7.62
C ARG A 28 12.07 -2.57 7.34
N GLU A 29 12.74 -3.69 7.03
CA GLU A 29 12.08 -4.97 6.76
C GLU A 29 11.36 -5.51 7.99
N ASP A 30 11.98 -5.42 9.16
CA ASP A 30 11.36 -5.86 10.42
C ASP A 30 10.15 -4.98 10.75
N ALA A 31 10.22 -3.67 10.48
CA ALA A 31 9.12 -2.74 10.67
C ALA A 31 7.94 -3.03 9.73
N PHE A 32 8.22 -3.25 8.45
CA PHE A 32 7.24 -3.62 7.43
C PHE A 32 6.49 -4.91 7.80
N ASN A 33 7.23 -5.97 8.13
CA ASN A 33 6.62 -7.25 8.54
C ASN A 33 5.85 -7.15 9.85
N SER A 34 6.36 -6.34 10.80
CA SER A 34 5.68 -6.10 12.07
C SER A 34 4.40 -5.30 11.90
N LEU A 35 4.34 -4.35 10.95
CA LEU A 35 3.09 -3.65 10.62
C LEU A 35 2.07 -4.62 10.03
N ILE A 36 2.46 -5.49 9.09
CA ILE A 36 1.54 -6.47 8.49
C ILE A 36 0.94 -7.41 9.54
N THR A 37 1.75 -7.85 10.51
CA THR A 37 1.32 -8.82 11.54
C THR A 37 0.91 -8.17 12.86
N ASN A 38 0.80 -6.84 12.92
CA ASN A 38 0.42 -6.14 14.14
C ASN A 38 -1.05 -6.44 14.51
N GLU A 39 -1.27 -6.93 15.74
CA GLU A 39 -2.58 -7.34 16.25
C GLU A 39 -3.27 -6.22 17.04
N LEU A 40 -2.64 -5.05 17.21
CA LEU A 40 -3.26 -3.93 17.92
C LEU A 40 -4.49 -3.44 17.13
N PRO A 41 -5.68 -3.33 17.74
CA PRO A 41 -6.91 -2.96 17.03
C PRO A 41 -6.85 -1.60 16.32
N LYS A 42 -5.99 -0.70 16.80
CA LYS A 42 -5.79 0.65 16.25
C LYS A 42 -4.87 0.72 15.03
N THR A 43 -4.21 -0.38 14.65
CA THR A 43 -3.15 -0.35 13.63
C THR A 43 -3.68 0.13 12.28
N ASP A 44 -4.82 -0.39 11.84
CA ASP A 44 -5.37 -0.05 10.52
C ASP A 44 -5.79 1.42 10.46
N ASN A 45 -6.41 1.93 11.53
CA ASN A 45 -6.77 3.35 11.65
C ASN A 45 -5.54 4.28 11.65
N ILE A 46 -4.43 3.86 12.28
CA ILE A 46 -3.19 4.63 12.25
C ILE A 46 -2.58 4.63 10.84
N ILE A 47 -2.55 3.48 10.16
CA ILE A 47 -2.05 3.38 8.78
C ILE A 47 -2.89 4.25 7.85
N LEU A 48 -4.22 4.15 7.95
CA LEU A 48 -5.15 4.97 7.17
C LEU A 48 -4.91 6.46 7.43
N GLY A 49 -4.90 6.89 8.69
CA GLY A 49 -4.70 8.30 9.03
C GLY A 49 -3.35 8.87 8.58
N VAL A 50 -2.29 8.04 8.53
CA VAL A 50 -1.00 8.46 7.96
C VAL A 50 -1.09 8.56 6.43
N LEU A 51 -1.71 7.58 5.76
CA LEU A 51 -1.91 7.58 4.32
C LEU A 51 -2.85 8.70 3.84
N GLU A 52 -3.74 9.22 4.67
CA GLU A 52 -4.58 10.39 4.33
C GLU A 52 -3.74 11.65 4.05
N SER A 53 -2.51 11.73 4.56
CA SER A 53 -1.54 12.80 4.28
C SER A 53 -0.45 12.38 3.29
N PHE A 54 -0.77 11.48 2.35
CA PHE A 54 0.20 10.86 1.44
C PHE A 54 1.03 11.84 0.61
N ASP A 55 0.52 13.02 0.32
CA ASP A 55 1.19 14.07 -0.45
C ASP A 55 2.36 14.72 0.31
N GLU A 56 2.37 14.60 1.64
CA GLU A 56 3.46 15.08 2.50
C GLU A 56 4.47 13.97 2.86
N LEU A 57 4.15 12.70 2.56
CA LEU A 57 5.01 11.58 2.94
C LEU A 57 6.19 11.40 1.97
N PRO A 58 7.40 11.11 2.47
CA PRO A 58 8.48 10.68 1.62
C PRO A 58 8.16 9.29 1.02
N ASP A 59 8.64 9.03 -0.20
CA ASP A 59 8.47 7.74 -0.89
C ASP A 59 8.93 6.54 -0.04
N SER A 60 9.97 6.74 0.80
CA SER A 60 10.49 5.73 1.73
C SER A 60 9.49 5.28 2.80
N ILE A 61 8.43 6.05 3.05
CA ILE A 61 7.32 5.69 3.93
C ILE A 61 6.09 5.34 3.11
N LEU A 62 5.75 6.16 2.10
CA LEU A 62 4.51 6.01 1.33
C LEU A 62 4.44 4.68 0.58
N VAL A 63 5.50 4.31 -0.15
CA VAL A 63 5.56 3.06 -0.92
C VAL A 63 5.32 1.83 -0.02
N PRO A 64 6.11 1.61 1.06
CA PRO A 64 5.86 0.46 1.94
C PRO A 64 4.52 0.54 2.66
N LEU A 65 4.02 1.72 3.03
CA LEU A 65 2.70 1.82 3.67
C LEU A 65 1.54 1.44 2.76
N ILE A 66 1.60 1.78 1.47
CA ILE A 66 0.61 1.32 0.48
C ILE A 66 0.60 -0.21 0.45
N GLU A 67 1.76 -0.84 0.39
CA GLU A 67 1.87 -2.31 0.39
C GLU A 67 1.36 -2.94 1.69
N VAL A 68 1.71 -2.36 2.85
CA VAL A 68 1.19 -2.80 4.15
C VAL A 68 -0.34 -2.73 4.17
N ALA A 69 -0.94 -1.62 3.71
CA ALA A 69 -2.38 -1.46 3.68
C ALA A 69 -3.08 -2.51 2.81
N VAL A 70 -2.50 -2.87 1.66
CA VAL A 70 -3.00 -3.97 0.81
C VAL A 70 -2.90 -5.31 1.54
N LYS A 71 -1.74 -5.63 2.13
CA LYS A 71 -1.53 -6.90 2.85
C LYS A 71 -2.45 -7.06 4.06
N ARG A 72 -2.78 -5.94 4.71
CA ARG A 72 -3.73 -5.87 5.83
C ARG A 72 -5.19 -5.74 5.39
N LYS A 73 -5.46 -5.55 4.09
CA LYS A 73 -6.79 -5.38 3.50
C LYS A 73 -7.56 -4.16 4.00
N ILE A 74 -6.85 -3.03 4.17
CA ILE A 74 -7.45 -1.74 4.55
C ILE A 74 -8.06 -1.11 3.29
N LEU A 75 -9.27 -1.54 2.93
CA LEU A 75 -9.94 -1.13 1.68
C LEU A 75 -10.31 0.36 1.67
N GLU A 76 -10.41 0.99 2.84
CA GLU A 76 -10.61 2.42 3.02
C GLU A 76 -9.50 3.26 2.38
N CYS A 77 -8.33 2.67 2.09
CA CYS A 77 -7.24 3.34 1.38
C CYS A 77 -7.45 3.41 -0.15
N LEU A 78 -8.50 2.83 -0.72
CA LEU A 78 -8.76 2.83 -2.17
C LEU A 78 -8.72 4.24 -2.81
N PRO A 79 -9.39 5.28 -2.26
CA PRO A 79 -9.30 6.63 -2.81
C PRO A 79 -7.88 7.20 -2.82
N ILE A 80 -7.07 6.83 -1.81
CA ILE A 80 -5.68 7.25 -1.67
C ILE A 80 -4.83 6.59 -2.78
N PHE A 81 -4.99 5.27 -2.99
CA PHE A 81 -4.29 4.57 -4.06
C PHE A 81 -4.63 5.13 -5.44
N LYS A 82 -5.92 5.47 -5.67
CA LYS A 82 -6.34 6.15 -6.89
C LYS A 82 -5.63 7.50 -7.07
N ALA A 83 -5.54 8.33 -6.03
CA ALA A 83 -4.84 9.60 -6.09
C ALA A 83 -3.32 9.42 -6.37
N CYS A 84 -2.70 8.39 -5.78
CA CYS A 84 -1.29 8.07 -5.99
C CYS A 84 -0.94 7.69 -7.43
N LEU A 85 -1.89 7.28 -8.28
CA LEU A 85 -1.65 7.06 -9.72
C LEU A 85 -1.21 8.33 -10.48
N SER A 86 -1.44 9.52 -9.90
CA SER A 86 -0.99 10.81 -10.45
C SER A 86 0.19 11.42 -9.67
N ASN A 87 0.78 10.68 -8.73
CA ASN A 87 1.90 11.18 -7.93
C ASN A 87 3.11 11.51 -8.83
N PRO A 88 3.92 12.56 -8.54
CA PRO A 88 5.13 12.87 -9.30
C PRO A 88 6.16 11.73 -9.35
N SER A 89 6.26 10.94 -8.27
CA SER A 89 7.16 9.79 -8.17
C SER A 89 6.67 8.62 -9.02
N ILE A 90 7.56 8.08 -9.86
CA ILE A 90 7.29 6.86 -10.66
C ILE A 90 7.01 5.67 -9.73
N ASP A 91 7.79 5.54 -8.65
CA ASP A 91 7.68 4.41 -7.73
C ASP A 91 6.32 4.41 -7.05
N VAL A 92 5.87 5.57 -6.56
CA VAL A 92 4.54 5.70 -5.94
C VAL A 92 3.43 5.36 -6.95
N ARG A 93 3.49 5.86 -8.19
CA ARG A 93 2.49 5.53 -9.21
C ARG A 93 2.43 4.04 -9.51
N HIS A 94 3.60 3.41 -9.65
CA HIS A 94 3.70 1.99 -9.95
C HIS A 94 3.21 1.12 -8.79
N THR A 95 3.56 1.47 -7.54
CA THR A 95 3.09 0.77 -6.34
C THR A 95 1.57 0.93 -6.19
N ALA A 96 1.02 2.13 -6.43
CA ALA A 96 -0.41 2.36 -6.41
C ALA A 96 -1.17 1.53 -7.46
N PHE A 97 -0.63 1.43 -8.68
CA PHE A 97 -1.16 0.53 -9.71
C PHE A 97 -1.16 -0.92 -9.23
N THR A 98 -0.04 -1.42 -8.71
CA THR A 98 0.04 -2.79 -8.18
C THR A 98 -0.95 -3.03 -7.02
N ALA A 99 -1.13 -2.04 -6.14
CA ALA A 99 -2.10 -2.10 -5.05
C ALA A 99 -3.53 -2.24 -5.56
N LEU A 100 -3.93 -1.40 -6.51
CA LEU A 100 -5.28 -1.44 -7.12
C LEU A 100 -5.50 -2.76 -7.88
N THR A 101 -4.51 -3.23 -8.63
CA THR A 101 -4.56 -4.53 -9.31
C THR A 101 -4.71 -5.68 -8.31
N SER A 102 -4.08 -5.61 -7.13
CA SER A 102 -4.22 -6.65 -6.11
C SER A 102 -5.60 -6.64 -5.43
N ILE A 103 -6.31 -5.52 -5.41
CA ILE A 103 -7.62 -5.40 -4.76
C ILE A 103 -8.75 -5.93 -5.66
N GLN A 104 -8.63 -5.81 -6.98
CA GLN A 104 -9.52 -6.42 -7.97
C GLN A 104 -11.01 -6.06 -7.81
N THR A 105 -11.32 -4.82 -7.40
CA THR A 105 -12.69 -4.30 -7.41
C THR A 105 -12.99 -3.54 -8.70
N GLN A 106 -14.28 -3.34 -9.03
CA GLN A 106 -14.67 -2.48 -10.15
C GLN A 106 -14.11 -1.06 -9.99
N GLU A 107 -14.13 -0.52 -8.77
CA GLU A 107 -13.56 0.80 -8.48
C GLU A 107 -12.04 0.84 -8.74
N SER A 108 -11.33 -0.23 -8.39
CA SER A 108 -9.90 -0.36 -8.70
C SER A 108 -9.65 -0.39 -10.20
N LEU A 109 -10.47 -1.11 -10.96
CA LEU A 109 -10.38 -1.16 -12.42
C LEU A 109 -10.61 0.21 -13.06
N ASP A 110 -11.66 0.91 -12.64
CA ASP A 110 -12.00 2.25 -13.17
C ASP A 110 -10.87 3.25 -12.91
N ALA A 111 -10.23 3.17 -11.73
CA ALA A 111 -9.06 3.96 -11.39
C ALA A 111 -7.85 3.64 -12.29
N ILE A 112 -7.57 2.36 -12.51
CA ILE A 112 -6.49 1.88 -13.38
C ILE A 112 -6.69 2.35 -14.83
N ILE A 113 -7.90 2.23 -15.38
CA ILE A 113 -8.23 2.68 -16.74
C ILE A 113 -8.00 4.19 -16.88
N SER A 114 -8.40 4.97 -15.88
CA SER A 114 -8.22 6.42 -15.88
C SER A 114 -6.75 6.84 -15.98
N ALA A 115 -5.82 6.05 -15.43
CA ALA A 115 -4.39 6.32 -15.51
C ALA A 115 -3.77 6.17 -16.91
N LEU A 116 -4.48 5.56 -17.88
CA LEU A 116 -4.03 5.52 -19.29
C LEU A 116 -3.88 6.92 -19.91
N GLY A 117 -4.58 7.91 -19.37
CA GLY A 117 -4.48 9.32 -19.78
C GLY A 117 -3.23 10.05 -19.29
N GLY A 118 -2.46 9.50 -18.34
CA GLY A 118 -1.30 10.16 -17.74
C GLY A 118 -0.08 10.31 -18.67
N ASN A 119 1.09 10.68 -18.15
CA ASN A 119 2.33 10.79 -18.96
C ASN A 119 3.33 9.64 -18.75
N ASP A 120 3.03 8.71 -17.85
CA ASP A 120 3.90 7.59 -17.55
C ASP A 120 3.74 6.46 -18.59
N ILE A 121 4.68 6.40 -19.53
CA ILE A 121 4.66 5.43 -20.64
C ILE A 121 4.75 3.98 -20.12
N MET A 122 5.56 3.74 -19.09
CA MET A 122 5.75 2.40 -18.52
C MET A 122 4.48 1.94 -17.80
N LEU A 123 3.87 2.82 -17.01
CA LEU A 123 2.60 2.53 -16.36
C LEU A 123 1.49 2.24 -17.40
N LYS A 124 1.40 3.04 -18.48
CA LYS A 124 0.43 2.77 -19.56
C LYS A 124 0.60 1.40 -20.19
N GLN A 125 1.84 0.96 -20.41
CA GLN A 125 2.11 -0.37 -20.95
C GLN A 125 1.65 -1.45 -19.97
N LYS A 126 1.96 -1.31 -18.68
CA LYS A 126 1.48 -2.24 -17.63
C LYS A 126 -0.04 -2.31 -17.58
N ILE A 127 -0.73 -1.17 -17.61
CA ILE A 127 -2.20 -1.12 -17.60
C ILE A 127 -2.78 -1.86 -18.79
N ARG A 128 -2.22 -1.69 -19.99
CA ARG A 128 -2.68 -2.41 -21.20
C ARG A 128 -2.47 -3.91 -21.07
N THR A 129 -1.32 -4.35 -20.58
CA THR A 129 -1.04 -5.77 -20.33
C THR A 129 -2.05 -6.35 -19.35
N GLU A 130 -2.28 -5.67 -18.23
CA GLU A 130 -3.24 -6.07 -17.21
C GLU A 130 -4.66 -6.22 -17.78
N ILE A 131 -5.10 -5.22 -18.56
CA ILE A 131 -6.42 -5.26 -19.22
C ILE A 131 -6.52 -6.46 -20.17
N ILE A 132 -5.50 -6.73 -20.98
CA ILE A 132 -5.49 -7.85 -21.91
C ILE A 132 -5.51 -9.19 -21.15
N GLU A 133 -4.69 -9.33 -20.11
CA GLU A 133 -4.53 -10.58 -19.37
C GLU A 133 -5.75 -10.93 -18.50
N HIS A 134 -6.48 -9.93 -18.00
CA HIS A 134 -7.62 -10.13 -17.11
C HIS A 134 -8.98 -9.91 -17.75
N PHE A 135 -9.09 -9.06 -18.77
CA PHE A 135 -10.37 -8.77 -19.46
C PHE A 135 -10.39 -9.22 -20.92
N GLY A 136 -9.24 -9.51 -21.53
CA GLY A 136 -9.14 -10.05 -22.89
C GLY A 136 -9.40 -11.55 -23.00
N ARG A 137 -9.55 -12.27 -21.87
CA ARG A 137 -9.87 -13.71 -21.86
C ARG A 137 -11.38 -14.02 -21.85
N GLU A 138 -12.23 -13.02 -21.66
CA GLU A 138 -13.69 -13.17 -21.65
C GLU A 138 -14.35 -12.80 -23.00
N ALA A 139 -13.56 -12.62 -24.06
CA ALA A 139 -14.03 -12.33 -25.42
C ALA A 139 -13.98 -13.58 -26.33
#